data_AF-A0A3N0C0Y4-F1
#
_entry.id   AF-A0A3N0C0Y4-F1
#
_cell.length_a   1.000
_cell.length_b   1.000
_cell.length_c   1.000
_cell.angle_alpha   90.00
_cell.angle_beta   90.00
_cell.angle_gamma   90.00
#
_symmetry.space_group_name_H-M   'P 1'
#
loop_
_entity.id
_entity.type
_entity.pdbx_description
1 polymer ?
#
loop_
_entity_poly.entity_id
_entity_poly.type
_entity_poly.pdbx_seq_one_letter_code
_entity_poly.pdbx_strand_id
1 'polypeptide(L)'
;MSADDEDITDELLADAGKLTGLSLELLGLDPHPDDMTAEQRLLFDPEDLAEMSAAASEDREKALRQTRLLAGLLWNSSSVLLDQLFRDLETLGQLETVTPANIAGSSALFSLPPQFAADYDVKFTRKFIVVASDVTASLVRGWTAPGCLAAELAVRALLDQAQITEDIYELDLPDAWRAAVEEVLLEDADSEWLYADDADGGAGTVPPGVGQWFESFTPADTVPPYARS
;
A
#
# COMPACT_ATOMS: atom_id res chain seq x y z
N MET A 1 -11.29 22.71 -4.79
CA MET A 1 -10.18 23.32 -4.04
C MET A 1 -10.72 24.37 -3.08
N SER A 2 -11.21 23.85 -1.97
CA SER A 2 -11.49 24.59 -0.74
C SER A 2 -10.15 24.89 -0.02
N ALA A 3 -10.17 25.79 0.97
CA ALA A 3 -8.97 26.06 1.78
C ALA A 3 -8.49 24.82 2.57
N ASP A 4 -9.39 23.88 2.87
CA ASP A 4 -9.07 22.64 3.57
C ASP A 4 -8.35 21.64 2.63
N ASP A 5 -8.60 21.70 1.31
CA ASP A 5 -7.95 20.84 0.29
C ASP A 5 -6.50 21.28 0.00
N GLU A 6 -6.25 22.60 0.05
CA GLU A 6 -4.89 23.16 -0.09
C GLU A 6 -4.02 22.81 1.14
N ASP A 7 -4.61 22.81 2.34
CA ASP A 7 -3.92 22.47 3.60
C ASP A 7 -3.40 21.02 3.59
N ILE A 8 -4.26 20.05 3.23
CA ILE A 8 -3.84 18.64 3.19
C ILE A 8 -2.80 18.37 2.11
N THR A 9 -2.89 19.02 0.94
CA THR A 9 -1.91 18.81 -0.14
C THR A 9 -0.51 19.24 0.29
N ASP A 10 -0.40 20.39 0.96
CA ASP A 10 0.87 20.89 1.48
C ASP A 10 1.41 20.02 2.61
N GLU A 11 0.55 19.50 3.49
CA GLU A 11 0.93 18.53 4.53
C GLU A 11 1.49 17.24 3.92
N LEU A 12 0.82 16.66 2.92
CA LEU A 12 1.28 15.45 2.24
C LEU A 12 2.64 15.69 1.54
N LEU A 13 2.81 16.82 0.87
CA LEU A 13 4.09 17.19 0.24
C LEU A 13 5.21 17.36 1.26
N ALA A 14 4.91 17.92 2.44
CA ALA A 14 5.88 18.04 3.54
C ALA A 14 6.28 16.67 4.10
N ASP A 15 5.35 15.71 4.08
CA ASP A 15 5.53 14.36 4.61
C ASP A 15 6.18 13.39 3.60
N ALA A 16 6.21 13.72 2.31
CA ALA A 16 6.80 12.90 1.25
C ALA A 16 8.21 12.39 1.58
N GLY A 17 9.05 13.24 2.19
CA GLY A 17 10.43 12.90 2.57
C GLY A 17 10.55 11.90 3.72
N LYS A 18 9.44 11.55 4.39
CA LYS A 18 9.41 10.54 5.46
C LYS A 18 9.30 9.12 4.92
N LEU A 19 8.83 8.95 3.69
CA LEU A 19 8.73 7.65 3.00
C LEU A 19 10.09 7.24 2.42
N THR A 20 11.06 6.93 3.28
CA THR A 20 12.46 6.71 2.85
C THR A 20 12.76 5.31 2.31
N GLY A 21 11.83 4.37 2.45
CA GLY A 21 12.01 2.98 2.03
C GLY A 21 11.61 2.70 0.58
N LEU A 22 10.94 3.64 -0.09
CA LEU A 22 10.60 3.60 -1.51
C LEU A 22 11.26 4.77 -2.22
N SER A 23 11.94 4.51 -3.33
CA SER A 23 12.47 5.57 -4.18
C SER A 23 11.35 6.21 -5.00
N LEU A 24 11.52 7.47 -5.40
CA LEU A 24 10.56 8.12 -6.31
C LEU A 24 10.51 7.40 -7.66
N GLU A 25 11.62 6.78 -8.09
CA GLU A 25 11.67 5.95 -9.30
C GLU A 25 10.74 4.73 -9.19
N LEU A 26 10.74 4.05 -8.04
CA LEU A 26 9.78 2.96 -7.75
C LEU A 26 8.33 3.46 -7.64
N LEU A 27 8.11 4.77 -7.49
CA LEU A 27 6.78 5.39 -7.54
C LEU A 27 6.46 5.98 -8.92
N GLY A 28 7.22 5.62 -9.96
CA GLY A 28 6.96 5.99 -11.35
C GLY A 28 7.58 7.32 -11.80
N LEU A 29 8.48 7.93 -11.02
CA LEU A 29 9.24 9.08 -11.47
C LEU A 29 10.35 8.64 -12.42
N ASP A 30 10.28 9.06 -13.68
CA ASP A 30 11.35 8.75 -14.64
C ASP A 30 12.71 9.24 -14.12
N PRO A 31 13.79 8.45 -14.31
CA PRO A 31 15.12 8.89 -13.95
C PRO A 31 15.49 10.12 -14.77
N HIS A 32 16.14 11.10 -14.15
CA HIS A 32 16.62 12.30 -14.83
C HIS A 32 18.10 12.51 -14.56
N PRO A 33 18.91 12.93 -15.56
CA PRO A 33 20.34 13.11 -15.39
C PRO A 33 20.70 14.04 -14.23
N ASP A 34 19.88 15.04 -13.89
CA ASP A 34 20.16 15.94 -12.75
C ASP A 34 20.07 15.25 -11.39
N ASP A 35 19.26 14.20 -11.27
CA ASP A 35 19.07 13.42 -10.05
C ASP A 35 20.11 12.29 -9.90
N MET A 36 20.86 12.01 -10.96
CA MET A 36 21.88 10.97 -10.99
C MET A 36 23.22 11.41 -10.41
N THR A 37 23.90 10.48 -9.74
CA THR A 37 25.33 10.59 -9.43
C THR A 37 26.18 10.52 -10.71
N ALA A 38 27.42 10.99 -10.65
CA ALA A 38 28.35 10.89 -11.77
C ALA A 38 28.59 9.43 -12.21
N GLU A 39 28.57 8.48 -11.27
CA GLU A 39 28.73 7.05 -11.56
C GLU A 39 27.49 6.48 -12.26
N GLN A 40 26.28 6.86 -11.83
CA GLN A 40 25.04 6.43 -12.51
C GLN A 40 24.96 6.96 -13.94
N ARG A 41 25.39 8.21 -14.19
CA ARG A 41 25.41 8.77 -15.56
C ARG A 41 26.34 8.00 -16.50
N LEU A 42 27.39 7.37 -16.00
CA LEU A 42 28.29 6.54 -16.81
C LEU A 42 27.65 5.23 -17.29
N LEU A 43 26.49 4.85 -16.74
CA LEU A 43 25.74 3.66 -17.18
C LEU A 43 24.92 3.91 -18.44
N PHE A 44 24.79 5.16 -18.87
CA PHE A 44 23.98 5.57 -20.03
C PHE A 44 24.87 6.12 -21.14
N ASP A 45 24.44 5.94 -22.39
CA ASP A 45 25.12 6.57 -23.51
C ASP A 45 24.81 8.09 -23.54
N PRO A 46 25.72 8.94 -24.06
CA PRO A 46 25.49 10.38 -24.09
C PRO A 46 24.24 10.82 -24.86
N GLU A 47 23.80 10.03 -25.85
CA GLU A 47 22.58 10.28 -26.60
C GLU A 47 21.33 10.05 -25.74
N ASP A 48 21.31 8.97 -24.93
CA ASP A 48 20.22 8.69 -23.99
C ASP A 48 20.11 9.79 -22.93
N LEU A 49 21.24 10.24 -22.36
CA LEU A 49 21.24 11.32 -21.37
C LEU A 49 20.71 12.63 -21.97
N ALA A 50 21.04 12.92 -23.23
CA ALA A 50 20.53 14.10 -23.93
C ALA A 50 19.03 14.01 -24.20
N GLU A 51 18.52 12.82 -24.55
CA GLU A 51 17.09 12.57 -24.73
C GLU A 51 16.32 12.71 -23.40
N MET A 52 16.82 12.13 -22.31
CA MET A 52 16.22 12.26 -20.98
C MET A 52 16.16 13.73 -20.52
N SER A 53 17.22 14.51 -20.78
CA SER A 53 17.25 15.96 -20.49
C SER A 53 16.40 16.81 -21.42
N ALA A 54 15.95 16.29 -22.57
CA ALA A 54 15.12 17.01 -23.52
C ALA A 54 13.63 17.04 -23.12
N ALA A 55 13.22 16.27 -22.10
CA ALA A 55 11.89 16.35 -21.52
C ALA A 55 11.60 17.80 -21.08
N ALA A 56 10.38 18.29 -21.36
CA ALA A 56 10.01 19.65 -21.01
C ALA A 56 10.08 19.84 -19.48
N SER A 57 10.73 20.91 -19.03
CA SER A 57 10.92 21.18 -17.59
C SER A 57 9.60 21.26 -16.82
N GLU A 58 8.53 21.76 -17.46
CA GLU A 58 7.19 21.83 -16.86
C GLU A 58 6.57 20.44 -16.63
N ASP A 59 6.74 19.50 -17.57
CA ASP A 59 6.26 18.12 -17.43
C ASP A 59 7.04 17.39 -16.34
N ARG A 60 8.35 17.65 -16.23
CA ARG A 60 9.20 17.08 -15.19
C ARG A 60 8.84 17.60 -13.79
N GLU A 61 8.64 18.91 -13.64
CA GLU A 61 8.25 19.51 -12.37
C GLU A 61 6.88 18.98 -11.91
N LYS A 62 5.93 18.83 -12.84
CA LYS A 62 4.64 18.20 -12.56
C LYS A 62 4.82 16.75 -12.09
N ALA A 63 5.55 15.92 -12.83
CA ALA A 63 5.79 14.52 -12.46
C ALA A 63 6.44 14.42 -11.07
N LEU A 64 7.47 15.22 -10.80
CA LEU A 64 8.13 15.25 -9.49
C LEU A 64 7.18 15.64 -8.36
N ARG A 65 6.32 16.64 -8.58
CA ARG A 65 5.31 17.06 -7.60
C ARG A 65 4.30 15.95 -7.35
N GLN A 66 3.77 15.33 -8.40
CA GLN A 66 2.80 14.25 -8.31
C GLN A 66 3.39 13.02 -7.59
N THR A 67 4.61 12.60 -7.91
CA THR A 67 5.26 11.47 -7.22
C THR A 67 5.56 11.79 -5.75
N ARG A 68 5.96 13.02 -5.43
CA ARG A 68 6.10 13.45 -4.02
C ARG A 68 4.77 13.43 -3.28
N LEU A 69 3.71 13.90 -3.91
CA LEU A 69 2.36 13.87 -3.34
C LEU A 69 1.93 12.43 -3.07
N LEU A 70 2.17 11.50 -4.00
CA LEU A 70 1.92 10.07 -3.82
C LEU A 70 2.74 9.49 -2.66
N ALA A 71 4.02 9.83 -2.53
CA ALA A 71 4.84 9.39 -1.41
C ALA A 71 4.28 9.88 -0.06
N GLY A 72 3.86 11.15 0.00
CA GLY A 72 3.18 11.73 1.15
C GLY A 72 1.86 11.05 1.49
N LEU A 73 1.06 10.74 0.46
CA LEU A 73 -0.20 10.02 0.58
C LEU A 73 0.00 8.63 1.17
N LEU A 74 0.97 7.84 0.68
CA LEU A 74 1.27 6.51 1.22
C LEU A 74 1.72 6.57 2.69
N TRP A 75 2.53 7.57 3.03
CA TRP A 75 2.93 7.82 4.42
C TRP A 75 1.73 8.15 5.31
N ASN A 76 0.86 9.07 4.87
CA ASN A 76 -0.34 9.46 5.62
C ASN A 76 -1.29 8.27 5.80
N SER A 77 -1.60 7.57 4.72
CA SER A 77 -2.49 6.41 4.71
C SER A 77 -1.99 5.27 5.58
N SER A 78 -0.68 5.14 5.76
CA SER A 78 -0.09 4.17 6.71
C SER A 78 -0.57 4.43 8.14
N SER A 79 -0.58 5.69 8.57
CA SER A 79 -1.04 6.08 9.90
C SER A 79 -2.56 5.91 10.03
N VAL A 80 -3.30 6.35 9.01
CA VAL A 80 -4.77 6.23 8.99
C VAL A 80 -5.22 4.78 9.06
N LEU A 81 -4.60 3.89 8.27
CA LEU A 81 -4.89 2.45 8.28
C LEU A 81 -4.70 1.84 9.67
N LEU A 82 -3.57 2.13 10.34
CA LEU A 82 -3.31 1.60 11.68
C LEU A 82 -4.33 2.11 12.70
N ASP A 83 -4.66 3.40 12.66
CA ASP A 83 -5.69 3.97 13.54
C ASP A 83 -7.07 3.36 13.30
N GLN A 84 -7.43 3.08 12.06
CA GLN A 84 -8.68 2.39 11.70
C GLN A 84 -8.68 0.95 12.21
N LEU A 85 -7.58 0.20 12.03
CA LEU A 85 -7.48 -1.16 12.52
C LEU A 85 -7.56 -1.24 14.06
N PHE A 86 -6.97 -0.29 14.78
CA PHE A 86 -7.11 -0.22 16.24
C PHE A 86 -8.55 0.10 16.67
N ARG A 87 -9.24 1.00 15.95
CA ARG A 87 -10.67 1.28 16.17
C ARG A 87 -11.55 0.06 15.90
N ASP A 88 -11.25 -0.69 14.84
CA ASP A 88 -11.94 -1.93 14.53
C ASP A 88 -11.71 -2.96 15.63
N LEU A 89 -10.48 -3.12 16.11
CA LEU A 89 -10.15 -4.01 17.23
C LEU A 89 -10.93 -3.65 18.50
N GLU A 90 -11.01 -2.36 18.84
CA GLU A 90 -11.76 -1.88 20.00
C GLU A 90 -13.25 -2.21 19.85
N THR A 91 -13.82 -1.89 18.68
CA THR A 91 -15.24 -2.14 18.37
C THR A 91 -15.57 -3.62 18.46
N LEU A 92 -14.75 -4.49 17.84
CA LEU A 92 -14.94 -5.93 17.88
C LEU A 92 -14.80 -6.49 19.32
N GLY A 93 -13.91 -5.93 20.13
CA GLY A 93 -13.70 -6.34 21.52
C GLY A 93 -14.89 -6.06 22.45
N GLN A 94 -15.83 -5.21 22.04
CA GLN A 94 -17.05 -4.88 22.80
C GLN A 94 -18.24 -5.77 22.41
N LEU A 95 -18.13 -6.55 21.32
CA LEU A 95 -19.20 -7.41 20.84
C LEU A 95 -19.18 -8.77 21.55
N GLU A 96 -20.36 -9.27 21.91
CA GLU A 96 -20.51 -10.64 22.43
C GLU A 96 -20.26 -11.69 21.33
N THR A 97 -20.60 -11.36 20.08
CA THR A 97 -20.34 -12.20 18.91
C THR A 97 -20.08 -11.31 17.71
N VAL A 98 -19.00 -11.59 16.99
CA VAL A 98 -18.64 -10.92 15.74
C VAL A 98 -19.39 -11.57 14.57
N THR A 99 -19.99 -10.77 13.71
CA THR A 99 -20.70 -11.23 12.51
C THR A 99 -20.10 -10.60 11.24
N PRO A 100 -20.29 -11.21 10.06
CA PRO A 100 -19.86 -10.61 8.80
C PRO A 100 -20.40 -9.19 8.55
N ALA A 101 -21.61 -8.88 9.05
CA ALA A 101 -22.17 -7.54 8.96
C ALA A 101 -21.41 -6.51 9.81
N ASN A 102 -20.80 -6.92 10.93
CA ASN A 102 -19.93 -6.04 11.71
C ASN A 102 -18.65 -5.72 10.94
N ILE A 103 -18.10 -6.70 10.22
CA ILE A 103 -16.92 -6.52 9.37
C ILE A 103 -17.22 -5.60 8.19
N ALA A 104 -18.33 -5.80 7.50
CA ALA A 104 -18.74 -4.94 6.39
C ALA A 104 -18.95 -3.46 6.82
N GLY A 105 -19.28 -3.22 8.09
CA GLY A 105 -19.40 -1.88 8.67
C GLY A 105 -18.16 -1.38 9.41
N SER A 106 -17.04 -2.10 9.33
CA SER A 106 -15.78 -1.72 9.96
C SER A 106 -15.02 -0.66 9.14
N SER A 107 -14.01 -0.06 9.73
CA SER A 107 -13.27 1.05 9.13
C SER A 107 -12.21 0.58 8.15
N ALA A 108 -11.50 -0.51 8.46
CA ALA A 108 -10.42 -1.06 7.63
C ALA A 108 -10.70 -2.52 7.24
N LEU A 109 -11.26 -3.35 8.13
CA LEU A 109 -11.46 -4.78 7.82
C LEU A 109 -12.48 -5.02 6.69
N PHE A 110 -13.29 -4.03 6.33
CA PHE A 110 -14.22 -4.10 5.21
C PHE A 110 -13.50 -4.26 3.85
N SER A 111 -12.24 -3.80 3.76
CA SER A 111 -11.39 -3.90 2.56
C SER A 111 -10.83 -5.31 2.33
N LEU A 112 -10.95 -6.21 3.32
CA LEU A 112 -10.47 -7.57 3.21
C LEU A 112 -11.46 -8.45 2.43
N PRO A 113 -10.99 -9.61 1.90
CA PRO A 113 -11.84 -10.57 1.19
C PRO A 113 -13.14 -10.88 1.95
N PRO A 114 -14.33 -10.49 1.44
CA PRO A 114 -15.56 -10.50 2.22
C PRO A 114 -16.09 -11.91 2.53
N GLN A 115 -15.74 -12.91 1.72
CA GLN A 115 -16.16 -14.30 1.94
C GLN A 115 -15.54 -14.94 3.18
N PHE A 116 -14.45 -14.36 3.72
CA PHE A 116 -13.81 -14.82 4.96
C PHE A 116 -14.18 -13.94 6.17
N ALA A 117 -15.12 -13.01 6.03
CA ALA A 117 -15.49 -12.08 7.10
C ALA A 117 -15.95 -12.75 8.41
N ALA A 118 -16.39 -14.00 8.37
CA ALA A 118 -16.72 -14.78 9.57
C ALA A 118 -15.49 -15.08 10.45
N ASP A 119 -14.28 -15.09 9.88
CA ASP A 119 -13.03 -15.42 10.54
C ASP A 119 -12.26 -14.18 11.05
N TYR A 120 -12.72 -12.97 10.73
CA TYR A 120 -12.06 -11.71 11.14
C TYR A 120 -12.45 -11.31 12.57
N ASP A 121 -12.06 -12.16 13.52
CA ASP A 121 -12.28 -11.94 14.94
C ASP A 121 -11.21 -11.05 15.60
N VAL A 122 -11.35 -10.80 16.91
CA VAL A 122 -10.39 -10.02 17.71
C VAL A 122 -8.96 -10.58 17.62
N LYS A 123 -8.78 -11.91 17.50
CA LYS A 123 -7.46 -12.53 17.41
C LYS A 123 -6.86 -12.28 16.02
N PHE A 124 -7.65 -12.46 14.95
CA PHE A 124 -7.26 -12.12 13.60
C PHE A 124 -6.83 -10.65 13.51
N THR A 125 -7.66 -9.71 13.98
CA THR A 125 -7.38 -8.27 13.90
C THR A 125 -6.08 -7.90 14.61
N ARG A 126 -5.81 -8.47 15.79
CA ARG A 126 -4.53 -8.26 16.49
C ARG A 126 -3.33 -8.72 15.67
N LYS A 127 -3.42 -9.89 15.03
CA LYS A 127 -2.35 -10.39 14.17
C LYS A 127 -2.17 -9.51 12.93
N PHE A 128 -3.28 -9.13 12.31
CA PHE A 128 -3.30 -8.28 11.13
C PHE A 128 -2.72 -6.89 11.41
N ILE A 129 -3.03 -6.27 12.55
CA ILE A 129 -2.39 -5.01 13.00
C ILE A 129 -0.87 -5.14 13.05
N VAL A 130 -0.35 -6.25 13.60
CA VAL A 130 1.10 -6.45 13.69
C VAL A 130 1.73 -6.58 12.30
N VAL A 131 1.07 -7.29 11.37
CA VAL A 131 1.53 -7.41 9.99
C VAL A 131 1.46 -6.07 9.26
N ALA A 132 0.35 -5.35 9.36
CA ALA A 132 0.20 -4.01 8.78
C ALA A 132 1.23 -3.02 9.33
N SER A 133 1.55 -3.10 10.62
CA SER A 133 2.61 -2.31 11.26
C SER A 133 3.99 -2.62 10.67
N ASP A 134 4.25 -3.88 10.32
CA ASP A 134 5.51 -4.30 9.70
C ASP A 134 5.60 -3.83 8.25
N VAL A 135 4.53 -4.00 7.47
CA VAL A 135 4.40 -3.48 6.09
C VAL A 135 4.62 -1.97 6.06
N THR A 136 3.89 -1.21 6.86
CA THR A 136 4.03 0.26 6.92
C THR A 136 5.42 0.69 7.41
N ALA A 137 6.04 -0.06 8.30
CA ALA A 137 7.42 0.19 8.71
C ALA A 137 8.45 -0.07 7.59
N SER A 138 8.21 -1.04 6.71
CA SER A 138 9.09 -1.35 5.58
C SER A 138 9.14 -0.21 4.55
N LEU A 139 8.02 0.51 4.35
CA LEU A 139 7.94 1.72 3.51
C LEU A 139 8.90 2.83 3.94
N VAL A 140 9.43 2.76 5.16
CA VAL A 140 10.39 3.71 5.72
C VAL A 140 11.80 3.11 5.75
N ARG A 141 11.93 1.84 6.13
CA ARG A 141 13.23 1.20 6.40
C ARG A 141 13.92 0.65 5.15
N GLY A 142 13.18 0.53 4.07
CA GLY A 142 13.58 -0.17 2.86
C GLY A 142 12.50 -1.18 2.52
N TRP A 143 11.83 -0.97 1.40
CA TRP A 143 10.74 -1.83 0.95
C TRP A 143 11.24 -3.23 0.67
N THR A 144 10.44 -4.20 1.10
CA THR A 144 10.59 -5.61 0.75
C THR A 144 9.21 -6.13 0.37
N ALA A 145 9.13 -6.92 -0.69
CA ALA A 145 7.88 -7.53 -1.11
C ALA A 145 7.21 -8.31 0.04
N PRO A 146 5.87 -8.39 0.06
CA PRO A 146 5.14 -9.12 1.10
C PRO A 146 5.59 -10.59 1.22
N GLY A 147 6.01 -10.98 2.42
CA GLY A 147 6.45 -12.36 2.68
C GLY A 147 5.34 -13.34 3.09
N CYS A 148 4.10 -12.87 3.17
CA CYS A 148 2.92 -13.69 3.48
C CYS A 148 1.65 -13.02 2.96
N LEU A 149 0.57 -13.79 2.86
CA LEU A 149 -0.70 -13.32 2.31
C LEU A 149 -1.32 -12.18 3.13
N ALA A 150 -1.21 -12.22 4.45
CA ALA A 150 -1.67 -11.14 5.32
C ALA A 150 -0.92 -9.82 5.05
N ALA A 151 0.34 -9.88 4.63
CA ALA A 151 1.11 -8.69 4.29
C ALA A 151 0.65 -8.11 2.94
N GLU A 152 0.35 -8.95 1.94
CA GLU A 152 -0.25 -8.48 0.68
C GLU A 152 -1.60 -7.80 0.91
N LEU A 153 -2.46 -8.41 1.73
CA LEU A 153 -3.75 -7.82 2.08
C LEU A 153 -3.60 -6.50 2.85
N ALA A 154 -2.57 -6.36 3.69
CA ALA A 154 -2.27 -5.09 4.36
C ALA A 154 -1.82 -4.00 3.37
N VAL A 155 -1.07 -4.35 2.31
CA VAL A 155 -0.74 -3.43 1.22
C VAL A 155 -2.00 -3.02 0.47
N ARG A 156 -2.89 -3.97 0.12
CA ARG A 156 -4.16 -3.63 -0.54
C ARG A 156 -5.03 -2.70 0.30
N ALA A 157 -5.16 -2.97 1.60
CA ALA A 157 -5.88 -2.11 2.53
C ALA A 157 -5.25 -0.70 2.64
N LEU A 158 -3.92 -0.61 2.59
CA LEU A 158 -3.21 0.68 2.53
C LEU A 158 -3.55 1.45 1.25
N LEU A 159 -3.57 0.78 0.10
CA LEU A 159 -3.87 1.40 -1.19
C LEU A 159 -5.34 1.80 -1.32
N ASP A 160 -6.26 1.00 -0.77
CA ASP A 160 -7.67 1.38 -0.62
C ASP A 160 -7.80 2.65 0.21
N GLN A 161 -7.09 2.74 1.34
CA GLN A 161 -7.09 3.94 2.16
C GLN A 161 -6.47 5.14 1.45
N ALA A 162 -5.40 4.95 0.69
CA ALA A 162 -4.81 6.00 -0.13
C ALA A 162 -5.78 6.50 -1.21
N GLN A 163 -6.49 5.59 -1.88
CA GLN A 163 -7.50 5.98 -2.86
C GLN A 163 -8.67 6.73 -2.24
N ILE A 164 -9.16 6.28 -1.08
CA ILE A 164 -10.22 7.00 -0.36
C ILE A 164 -9.76 8.43 -0.02
N THR A 165 -8.54 8.59 0.49
CA THR A 165 -7.98 9.92 0.79
C THR A 165 -7.82 10.76 -0.48
N GLU A 166 -7.32 10.18 -1.58
CA GLU A 166 -7.21 10.89 -2.86
C GLU A 166 -8.58 11.36 -3.37
N ASP A 167 -9.58 10.48 -3.39
CA ASP A 167 -10.94 10.78 -3.83
C ASP A 167 -11.59 11.89 -2.98
N ILE A 168 -11.37 11.87 -1.66
CA ILE A 168 -11.95 12.86 -0.73
C ILE A 168 -11.38 14.27 -0.97
N TYR A 169 -10.08 14.36 -1.26
CA TYR A 169 -9.37 15.63 -1.38
C TYR A 169 -9.06 16.04 -2.82
N GLU A 170 -9.50 15.25 -3.81
CA GLU A 170 -9.29 15.48 -5.24
C GLU A 170 -7.80 15.73 -5.57
N LEU A 171 -6.92 14.87 -5.04
CA LEU A 171 -5.47 15.07 -5.17
C LEU A 171 -5.01 14.96 -6.63
N ASP A 172 -4.12 15.86 -7.05
CA ASP A 172 -3.52 15.82 -8.40
C ASP A 172 -2.46 14.71 -8.48
N LEU A 173 -2.92 13.48 -8.73
CA LEU A 173 -2.09 12.30 -8.99
C LEU A 173 -2.22 11.86 -10.47
N PRO A 174 -1.30 11.02 -10.98
CA PRO A 174 -1.48 10.39 -12.28
C PRO A 174 -2.72 9.50 -12.30
N ASP A 175 -3.51 9.50 -13.39
CA ASP A 175 -4.77 8.72 -13.49
C ASP A 175 -4.61 7.22 -13.16
N ALA A 176 -3.43 6.65 -13.42
CA ALA A 176 -3.12 5.23 -13.19
C ALA A 176 -2.18 5.01 -11.99
N TRP A 177 -2.07 5.97 -11.05
CA TRP A 177 -1.14 5.89 -9.93
C TRP A 177 -1.30 4.59 -9.13
N ARG A 178 -2.54 4.17 -8.89
CA ARG A 178 -2.83 2.97 -8.09
C ARG A 178 -2.25 1.72 -8.76
N ALA A 179 -2.53 1.53 -10.04
CA ALA A 179 -2.03 0.37 -10.80
C ALA A 179 -0.49 0.34 -10.83
N ALA A 180 0.14 1.50 -11.03
CA ALA A 180 1.60 1.61 -11.03
C ALA A 180 2.21 1.26 -9.66
N VAL A 181 1.58 1.67 -8.56
CA VAL A 181 2.04 1.32 -7.21
C VAL A 181 1.76 -0.16 -6.89
N GLU A 182 0.63 -0.71 -7.31
CA GLU A 182 0.33 -2.14 -7.16
C GLU A 182 1.35 -3.00 -7.90
N GLU A 183 1.74 -2.64 -9.12
CA GLU A 183 2.79 -3.35 -9.88
C GLU A 183 4.11 -3.46 -9.11
N VAL A 184 4.45 -2.46 -8.30
CA VAL A 184 5.69 -2.42 -7.51
C VAL A 184 5.56 -3.08 -6.14
N LEU A 185 4.46 -2.82 -5.43
CA LEU A 185 4.29 -3.34 -4.06
C LEU A 185 3.73 -4.77 -4.03
N LEU A 186 3.12 -5.22 -5.13
CA LEU A 186 2.42 -6.49 -5.25
C LEU A 186 2.85 -7.27 -6.51
N GLU A 187 4.08 -7.04 -7.02
CA GLU A 187 4.62 -7.68 -8.25
C GLU A 187 4.39 -9.20 -8.30
N ASP A 188 4.66 -9.89 -7.18
CA ASP A 188 4.55 -11.35 -7.03
C ASP A 188 3.29 -11.78 -6.23
N ALA A 189 2.33 -10.88 -6.03
CA ALA A 189 1.22 -11.14 -5.13
C ALA A 189 0.14 -12.03 -5.75
N ASP A 190 -0.23 -13.10 -5.06
CA ASP A 190 -1.32 -13.97 -5.46
C ASP A 190 -2.66 -13.60 -4.80
N SER A 191 -2.74 -12.61 -3.91
CA SER A 191 -3.97 -12.30 -3.16
C SER A 191 -5.20 -11.91 -3.98
N GLU A 192 -5.07 -11.53 -5.26
CA GLU A 192 -6.20 -11.01 -6.05
C GLU A 192 -7.35 -12.01 -6.20
N TRP A 193 -7.05 -13.30 -6.36
CA TRP A 193 -8.09 -14.31 -6.53
C TRP A 193 -8.95 -14.49 -5.28
N LEU A 194 -8.49 -14.05 -4.10
CA LEU A 194 -9.32 -14.02 -2.88
C LEU A 194 -10.45 -13.01 -2.96
N TYR A 195 -10.44 -12.08 -3.91
CA TYR A 195 -11.54 -11.12 -4.09
C TYR A 195 -12.53 -11.56 -5.17
N ALA A 196 -12.21 -12.61 -5.93
CA ALA A 196 -13.09 -13.09 -6.98
C ALA A 196 -14.36 -13.71 -6.38
N ASP A 197 -15.51 -13.29 -6.90
CA ASP A 197 -16.80 -13.94 -6.63
C ASP A 197 -16.76 -15.32 -7.31
N ASP A 198 -16.91 -16.42 -6.56
CA ASP A 198 -16.87 -17.82 -7.01
C ASP A 198 -18.03 -18.20 -7.99
N ALA A 199 -18.45 -17.28 -8.86
CA ALA A 199 -19.56 -17.47 -9.80
C ALA A 199 -19.16 -18.31 -11.03
N ASP A 200 -17.88 -18.36 -11.38
CA ASP A 200 -17.38 -19.19 -12.48
C ASP A 200 -16.23 -20.05 -11.99
N GLY A 201 -16.49 -21.35 -11.79
CA GLY A 201 -15.61 -22.32 -11.14
C GLY A 201 -14.25 -22.50 -11.83
N GLY A 202 -13.38 -21.51 -11.69
CA GLY A 202 -12.02 -21.48 -12.17
C GLY A 202 -11.11 -22.34 -11.31
N ALA A 203 -10.79 -23.53 -11.82
CA ALA A 203 -9.65 -24.37 -11.45
C ALA A 203 -9.27 -24.46 -9.95
N GLY A 204 -10.08 -25.19 -9.16
CA GLY A 204 -9.59 -26.30 -8.34
C GLY A 204 -8.74 -26.04 -7.08
N THR A 205 -8.37 -24.81 -6.74
CA THR A 205 -7.64 -24.51 -5.50
C THR A 205 -8.58 -24.03 -4.40
N VAL A 206 -8.73 -24.83 -3.35
CA VAL A 206 -9.46 -24.42 -2.13
C VAL A 206 -8.67 -23.31 -1.46
N PRO A 207 -9.31 -22.18 -1.10
CA PRO A 207 -8.59 -21.12 -0.43
C PRO A 207 -7.94 -21.57 0.87
N PRO A 208 -6.73 -21.06 1.19
CA PRO A 208 -6.10 -21.36 2.46
C PRO A 208 -6.96 -20.76 3.58
N GLY A 209 -7.08 -21.49 4.69
CA GLY A 209 -7.79 -20.96 5.85
C GLY A 209 -7.09 -19.70 6.36
N VAL A 210 -7.85 -18.76 6.94
CA VAL A 210 -7.33 -17.46 7.39
C VAL A 210 -6.09 -17.56 8.31
N GLY A 211 -5.98 -18.65 9.09
CA GLY A 211 -4.79 -18.91 9.90
C GLY A 211 -3.49 -19.04 9.10
N GLN A 212 -3.55 -19.59 7.88
CA GLN A 212 -2.41 -19.77 6.98
C GLN A 212 -1.97 -18.46 6.31
N TRP A 213 -2.78 -17.40 6.38
CA TRP A 213 -2.44 -16.12 5.76
C TRP A 213 -1.23 -15.46 6.44
N PHE A 214 -0.95 -15.84 7.69
CA PHE A 214 0.18 -15.37 8.49
C PHE A 214 1.40 -16.29 8.41
N GLU A 215 1.39 -17.29 7.52
CA GLU A 215 2.55 -18.15 7.26
C GLU A 215 3.42 -17.52 6.17
N SER A 216 4.73 -17.62 6.34
CA SER A 216 5.72 -17.15 5.37
C SER A 216 5.63 -17.96 4.07
N PHE A 217 5.64 -17.30 2.91
CA PHE A 217 5.67 -17.98 1.61
C PHE A 217 6.93 -18.83 1.43
N THR A 218 8.08 -18.29 1.84
CA THR A 218 9.38 -18.97 1.82
C THR A 218 10.04 -18.96 3.20
N PRO A 219 11.01 -19.87 3.47
CA PRO A 219 11.77 -19.84 4.72
C PRO A 219 12.63 -18.59 4.94
N ALA A 220 12.88 -17.81 3.89
CA ALA A 220 13.66 -16.58 3.95
C ALA A 220 12.81 -15.37 4.37
N ASP A 221 11.49 -15.45 4.19
CA ASP A 221 10.58 -14.35 4.48
C ASP A 221 10.42 -14.14 5.98
N THR A 222 10.40 -12.87 6.38
CA THR A 222 10.19 -12.47 7.76
C THR A 222 8.72 -12.14 7.98
N VAL A 223 8.09 -12.86 8.91
CA VAL A 223 6.75 -12.54 9.41
C VAL A 223 6.85 -12.26 10.92
N PRO A 224 6.22 -11.20 11.44
CA PRO A 224 6.29 -10.87 12.85
C PRO A 224 5.92 -12.06 13.78
N PRO A 225 6.67 -12.33 14.86
CA PRO A 225 6.45 -13.51 15.70
C PRO A 225 5.04 -13.63 16.27
N TYR A 226 4.40 -12.51 16.61
CA TYR A 226 3.04 -12.50 17.14
C TYR A 226 2.00 -12.97 16.11
N ALA A 227 2.18 -12.64 14.83
CA ALA A 227 1.30 -13.07 13.76
C ALA A 227 1.28 -14.61 13.60
N ARG A 228 2.41 -15.26 13.90
CA ARG A 228 2.58 -16.73 13.84
C ARG A 228 2.13 -17.48 15.10
N SER A 229 1.61 -16.79 16.13
CA SER A 229 1.26 -17.37 17.44
C SER A 229 -0.16 -17.91 17.60
#